data_AF-A0A2B4RWW0-F1
#
_entry.id   AF-A0A2B4RWW0-F1
#
_cell.length_a   1.000
_cell.length_b   1.000
_cell.length_c   1.000
_cell.angle_alpha   90.00
_cell.angle_beta   90.00
_cell.angle_gamma   90.00
#
_symmetry.space_group_name_H-M   'P 1'
#
loop_
_entity.id
_entity.type
_entity.pdbx_description
1 polymer ?
#
loop_
_entity_poly.entity_id
_entity_poly.type
_entity_poly.pdbx_seq_one_letter_code
_entity_poly.pdbx_strand_id
1 'polypeptide(L)' 'MIKADVPEANVVGQVGRSSSFEVTLNGKLIFSKLEQGSFPSFKEVVVVVRHCSQGKEPCEVTEKEESACILL' A
#
# COMPACT_ATOMS: atom_id res chain seq x y z
N MET A 1 -2.15 2.06 -11.71
CA MET A 1 -3.38 2.35 -10.92
C MET A 1 -3.98 1.03 -10.44
N ILE A 2 -4.36 0.90 -9.16
CA ILE A 2 -4.81 -0.40 -8.58
C ILE A 2 -6.07 -0.93 -9.26
N LYS A 3 -7.06 -0.06 -9.54
CA LYS A 3 -8.30 -0.44 -10.24
C LYS A 3 -8.10 -0.92 -11.68
N ALA A 4 -6.96 -0.66 -12.29
CA ALA A 4 -6.66 -1.16 -13.64
C ALA A 4 -6.21 -2.63 -13.61
N ASP A 5 -5.48 -3.03 -12.57
CA ASP A 5 -5.03 -4.41 -12.37
C ASP A 5 -6.13 -5.28 -11.72
N VAL A 6 -6.86 -4.70 -10.77
CA VAL A 6 -7.93 -5.38 -10.04
C VAL A 6 -9.18 -4.48 -10.05
N PRO A 7 -10.05 -4.60 -11.07
CA PRO A 7 -11.23 -3.74 -11.20
C PRO A 7 -12.28 -3.96 -10.11
N GLU A 8 -12.31 -5.15 -9.50
CA GLU A 8 -13.16 -5.45 -8.34
C GLU A 8 -12.65 -4.82 -7.03
N ALA A 9 -11.43 -4.27 -7.01
CA ALA A 9 -10.87 -3.70 -5.79
C ALA A 9 -11.60 -2.40 -5.41
N ASN A 10 -12.22 -2.41 -4.23
CA ASN A 10 -12.78 -1.21 -3.62
C ASN A 10 -11.67 -0.43 -2.89
N VAL A 11 -11.18 0.64 -3.53
CA VAL A 11 -10.19 1.54 -2.93
C VAL A 11 -10.91 2.70 -2.27
N VAL A 12 -10.76 2.82 -0.95
CA VAL A 12 -11.33 3.91 -0.13
C VAL A 12 -10.19 4.65 0.54
N GLY A 13 -10.20 5.98 0.44
CA GLY A 13 -9.29 6.84 1.20
C GLY A 13 -9.97 7.35 2.46
N GLN A 14 -9.39 7.08 3.63
CA GLN A 14 -9.82 7.70 4.88
C GLN A 14 -8.78 8.71 5.34
N VAL A 15 -9.24 9.81 5.94
CA VAL A 15 -8.35 10.79 6.56
C VAL A 15 -7.90 10.21 7.90
N GLY A 16 -6.66 9.74 7.94
CA GLY A 16 -6.01 9.27 9.15
C GLY A 16 -5.40 10.40 9.99
N ARG A 17 -4.55 10.02 10.95
CA ARG A 17 -3.77 10.97 11.75
C ARG A 17 -2.83 11.78 10.84
N SER A 18 -2.56 13.03 11.22
CA SER A 18 -1.60 13.89 10.53
C SER A 18 -0.25 13.18 10.35
N SER A 19 0.28 13.22 9.12
CA SER A 19 1.55 12.59 8.69
C SER A 19 1.58 11.05 8.61
N SER A 20 0.48 10.37 8.92
CA SER A 20 0.36 8.91 8.75
C SER A 20 -0.06 8.54 7.32
N PHE A 21 0.40 7.37 6.87
CA PHE A 21 -0.12 6.71 5.69
C PHE A 21 -0.19 5.22 5.97
N GLU A 22 -1.40 4.70 6.07
CA GLU A 22 -1.67 3.31 6.44
C GLU A 22 -2.49 2.67 5.32
N VAL A 23 -2.08 1.48 4.90
CA VAL A 23 -2.77 0.73 3.86
C VAL A 23 -3.33 -0.53 4.50
N THR A 24 -4.64 -0.70 4.35
CA THR A 24 -5.37 -1.84 4.90
C THR A 24 -6.05 -2.59 3.77
N LEU A 25 -5.89 -3.91 3.73
CA LEU A 25 -6.57 -4.80 2.77
C LEU A 25 -7.41 -5.81 3.52
N ASN A 26 -8.70 -5.90 3.18
CA ASN A 26 -9.66 -6.77 3.85
C ASN A 26 -9.66 -6.63 5.39
N GLY A 27 -9.45 -5.41 5.91
CA GLY A 27 -9.39 -5.14 7.35
C GLY A 27 -8.06 -5.50 8.03
N LYS A 28 -7.06 -6.02 7.29
CA LYS A 28 -5.70 -6.26 7.79
C LYS A 28 -4.76 -5.14 7.37
N LEU A 29 -4.01 -4.57 8.32
CA LEU A 29 -2.96 -3.60 8.02
C LEU A 29 -1.85 -4.31 7.24
N ILE A 30 -1.58 -3.85 6.03
CA ILE A 30 -0.49 -4.37 5.17
C ILE A 30 0.70 -3.41 5.08
N PHE A 31 0.51 -2.14 5.44
CA PHE A 31 1.57 -1.15 5.42
C PHE A 31 1.30 -0.02 6.40
N SER A 32 2.36 0.47 7.05
CA SER A 32 2.34 1.65 7.91
C SER A 32 3.56 2.52 7.66
N LYS A 33 3.33 3.73 7.18
CA LYS A 33 4.38 4.74 7.00
C LYS A 33 5.01 5.16 8.32
N LEU A 34 4.26 5.11 9.43
CA LEU A 34 4.83 5.46 10.74
C LEU A 34 5.91 4.45 11.17
N GLU A 35 5.74 3.18 10.80
CA GLU A 35 6.71 2.12 11.10
C GLU A 35 7.87 2.11 10.10
N GLN A 36 7.56 2.27 8.80
CA GLN A 36 8.55 2.19 7.73
C GLN A 36 9.31 3.51 7.48
N GLY A 37 8.76 4.64 7.92
CA GLY A 37 9.31 5.99 7.73
C GLY A 37 9.20 6.54 6.31
N SER A 38 8.57 5.81 5.38
CA SER A 38 8.46 6.19 3.96
C SER A 38 7.15 5.68 3.35
N PHE A 39 6.83 6.14 2.15
CA PHE A 39 5.68 5.63 1.41
C PHE A 39 5.96 4.22 0.88
N PRO A 40 4.94 3.36 0.71
CA PRO A 40 5.14 2.04 0.13
C PRO A 40 5.44 2.12 -1.37
N SER A 41 6.18 1.14 -1.89
CA SER A 41 6.35 0.96 -3.32
C SER A 41 5.00 0.68 -3.99
N PHE A 42 4.63 1.50 -4.98
CA PHE A 42 3.35 1.33 -5.68
C PHE A 42 3.22 -0.07 -6.31
N LYS A 43 4.32 -0.61 -6.86
CA LYS A 43 4.33 -1.92 -7.51
C LYS A 43 4.00 -3.03 -6.52
N GLU A 44 4.63 -3.00 -5.34
CA GLU A 44 4.42 -4.03 -4.31
C GLU A 44 2.98 -4.00 -3.80
N VAL A 45 2.42 -2.80 -3.57
CA VAL A 45 1.00 -2.68 -3.18
C VAL A 45 0.08 -3.33 -4.20
N VAL A 46 0.32 -3.14 -5.51
CA VAL A 46 -0.50 -3.77 -6.56
C VAL A 46 -0.35 -5.30 -6.53
N VAL A 47 0.86 -5.82 -6.36
CA VAL A 47 1.12 -7.27 -6.29
C VAL A 47 0.37 -7.89 -5.10
N VAL A 48 0.44 -7.28 -3.93
CA VAL A 48 -0.28 -7.75 -2.74
C VAL A 48 -1.79 -7.72 -2.96
N VAL A 49 -2.34 -6.64 -3.52
CA VAL A 49 -3.78 -6.55 -3.85
C VAL A 49 -4.18 -7.64 -4.84
N ARG A 50 -3.36 -7.90 -5.86
CA ARG A 50 -3.60 -8.94 -6.86
C ARG A 50 -3.58 -10.34 -6.26
N HIS A 51 -2.62 -10.64 -5.40
CA HIS A 51 -2.58 -11.91 -4.66
C HIS A 51 -3.82 -12.10 -3.79
N CYS A 52 -4.24 -11.04 -3.09
CA CYS A 52 -5.44 -11.08 -2.27
C CYS A 52 -6.71 -11.31 -3.11
N SER A 53 -6.78 -10.70 -4.30
CA SER A 53 -7.84 -10.95 -5.29
C SER A 53 -7.86 -12.39 -5.82
N GLN A 54 -6.75 -13.12 -5.78
CA GLN A 54 -6.65 -14.53 -6.17
C GLN A 54 -6.97 -15.50 -5.02
N GLY A 55 -7.41 -15.00 -3.87
CA GLY A 55 -7.73 -15.81 -2.69
C GLY A 55 -6.53 -16.13 -1.80
N LYS A 56 -5.38 -15.48 -2.01
CA LYS A 56 -4.23 -15.58 -1.08
C LYS A 56 -4.39 -14.61 0.08
N GLU A 57 -3.69 -14.90 1.16
CA GLU A 57 -3.67 -14.07 2.36
C GLU A 57 -2.96 -12.73 2.07
N PRO A 58 -3.43 -11.60 2.64
CA PRO A 58 -2.76 -10.32 2.51
C PRO A 58 -1.38 -10.34 3.21
N CYS A 59 -0.33 -10.23 2.40
CA CYS A 59 1.05 -10.05 2.84
C CYS A 59 1.35 -8.59 3.20
N GLU A 60 2.32 -8.39 4.07
CA GLU A 60 2.83 -7.06 4.42
C GLU A 60 3.73 -6.52 3.31
N VAL A 61 3.58 -5.23 2.99
CA VAL A 61 4.42 -4.51 2.04
C VAL A 61 5.66 -4.03 2.78
N THR A 62 6.82 -4.58 2.45
CA THR A 62 8.11 -4.15 3.02
C THR A 62 8.89 -3.25 2.05
N GLU A 63 8.53 -3.29 0.77
CA GLU A 63 9.16 -2.45 -0.24
C GLU A 63 8.64 -1.01 -0.13
N LYS A 64 9.57 -0.07 0.00
CA LYS A 64 9.30 1.36 0.17
C LYS A 64 9.68 2.13 -1.08
N GLU A 65 8.99 3.21 -1.34
CA GLU A 65 9.36 4.16 -2.39
C GLU A 65 10.65 4.86 -1.96
N GLU A 66 11.73 4.58 -2.68
CA GLU A 66 12.99 5.32 -2.53
C GLU A 66 12.79 6.72 -3.10
N SER A 67 12.39 7.66 -2.24
CA SER A 67 12.52 9.07 -2.56
C SER A 67 14.01 9.40 -2.61
N ALA A 68 14.58 9.41 -3.81
CA ALA A 68 15.90 9.97 -4.05
C ALA A 68 15.86 11.44 -3.60
N CYS A 69 16.45 11.74 -2.43
CA CYS A 69 16.77 13.10 -2.05
C CYS A 69 17.75 13.66 -3.09
N ILE A 70 17.21 14.35 -4.11
CA ILE A 70 18.01 15.28 -4.90
C ILE A 70 18.13 16.56 -4.08
N LEU A 71 19.35 16.83 -3.60
CA LEU A 71 19.72 18.19 -3.20
C LEU A 71 19.71 19.03 -4.49
N LEU A 72 18.78 19.98 -4.57
CA LEU A 72 18.67 20.95 -5.66
C LEU A 72 19.57 22.17 -5.40
#